data_AF-A0A1L9C535-F1
#
_entry.id   AF-A0A1L9C535-F1
#
_cell.length_a   1.000
_cell.length_b   1.000
_cell.length_c   1.000
_cell.angle_alpha   90.00
_cell.angle_beta   90.00
_cell.angle_gamma   90.00
#
_symmetry.space_group_name_H-M   'P 1'
#
loop_
_entity.id
_entity.type
_entity.pdbx_description
1 polymer ?
#
loop_
_entity_poly.entity_id
_entity_poly.type
_entity_poly.pdbx_seq_one_letter_code
_entity_poly.pdbx_strand_id
1 'polypeptide(L)'
;MVAYAVIICTKCRLQCQVIEDRSQKTIKCQRCGATLQFRKLRKFHRTEILDEAIAARTSLQAQIQGSDSKKVSQILSDASVDQLQPSPPTQKKSANPSKYIINALEKQEKIQIRQLFQMAEDAGFEREKIEKALQNLKNSGDIYTPGKGYLKLA
;
A
#
# COMPACT_ATOMS: atom_id res chain seq x y z
N MET A 1 19.60 18.55 17.52
CA MET A 1 18.78 18.13 16.36
C MET A 1 17.37 17.91 16.83
N VAL A 2 16.39 18.56 16.21
CA VAL A 2 14.96 18.34 16.52
C VAL A 2 14.45 17.36 15.48
N ALA A 3 14.10 16.14 15.92
CA ALA A 3 13.45 15.17 15.05
C ALA A 3 11.93 15.30 15.24
N TYR A 4 11.18 15.34 14.16
CA TYR A 4 9.73 15.22 14.12
C TYR A 4 9.36 13.76 13.89
N ALA A 5 8.35 13.30 14.62
CA ALA A 5 7.78 11.97 14.43
C ALA A 5 6.28 12.07 14.17
N VAL A 6 5.77 11.19 13.31
CA VAL A 6 4.33 11.05 13.09
C VAL A 6 3.83 9.82 13.84
N ILE A 7 2.81 10.02 14.67
CA ILE A 7 2.19 8.97 15.47
C ILE A 7 0.68 8.89 15.20
N ILE A 8 0.15 7.69 15.35
CA ILE A 8 -1.29 7.42 15.33
C ILE A 8 -1.74 7.17 16.76
N CYS A 9 -2.90 7.70 17.14
CA CYS A 9 -3.48 7.41 18.44
C CYS A 9 -3.88 5.92 18.53
N THR A 10 -3.33 5.18 19.50
CA THR A 10 -3.66 3.75 19.68
C THR A 10 -5.08 3.51 20.22
N LYS A 11 -5.70 4.53 20.82
CA LYS A 11 -7.05 4.48 21.40
C LYS A 11 -8.13 4.70 20.35
N CYS A 12 -8.14 5.87 19.70
CA CYS A 12 -9.15 6.15 18.69
C CYS A 12 -8.77 5.64 17.31
N ARG A 13 -7.49 5.43 17.00
CA ARG A 13 -6.95 5.00 15.68
C ARG A 13 -7.43 5.82 14.48
N LEU A 14 -7.97 7.00 14.76
CA LEU A 14 -8.64 7.87 13.79
C LEU A 14 -7.91 9.20 13.57
N GLN A 15 -6.88 9.48 14.37
CA GLN A 15 -6.12 10.72 14.34
C GLN A 15 -4.61 10.47 14.27
N CYS A 16 -3.97 11.11 13.30
CA CYS A 16 -2.53 11.26 13.15
C CYS A 16 -2.07 12.62 13.67
N GLN A 17 -0.98 12.63 14.43
CA GLN A 17 -0.38 13.85 14.97
C GLN A 17 1.13 13.86 14.73
N VAL A 18 1.65 15.04 14.35
CA VAL A 18 3.08 15.34 14.34
C VAL A 18 3.48 15.75 15.74
N ILE A 19 4.57 15.18 16.21
CA ILE A 19 5.15 15.48 17.52
C ILE A 19 6.64 15.72 17.34
N GLU A 20 7.16 16.62 18.16
CA GLU A 20 8.59 16.84 18.25
C GLU A 20 9.17 15.80 19.22
N ASP A 21 10.25 15.12 18.84
CA ASP A 21 10.96 14.14 19.67
C ASP A 21 11.78 14.86 20.77
N ARG A 22 11.15 15.81 21.45
CA ARG A 22 11.69 16.54 22.61
C ARG A 22 11.43 15.74 23.90
N SER A 23 11.89 14.49 23.96
CA SER A 23 11.88 13.66 25.19
C SER A 23 10.57 13.68 26.03
N GLN A 24 9.41 13.91 25.40
CA GLN A 24 8.16 14.00 26.12
C GLN A 24 7.74 12.60 26.56
N LYS A 25 7.47 12.41 27.86
CA LYS A 25 7.08 11.09 28.40
C LYS A 25 5.68 10.68 27.94
N THR A 26 4.78 11.66 27.80
CA THR A 26 3.37 11.45 27.50
C THR A 26 2.87 12.47 26.48
N ILE A 27 1.92 12.04 25.64
CA ILE A 27 1.30 12.87 24.60
C ILE A 27 -0.22 12.71 24.72
N LYS A 28 -0.95 13.82 24.55
CA LYS A 28 -2.41 13.81 24.51
C LYS A 28 -2.89 13.82 23.07
N CYS A 29 -3.82 12.92 22.74
CA CYS A 29 -4.46 12.91 21.43
C CYS A 29 -5.35 14.15 21.24
N GLN A 30 -5.15 14.89 20.14
CA GLN A 30 -5.95 16.07 19.79
C GLN A 30 -7.43 15.76 19.45
N ARG A 31 -7.79 14.49 19.26
CA ARG A 31 -9.16 14.08 18.91
C ARG A 31 -9.93 13.48 20.08
N CYS A 32 -9.37 12.47 20.75
CA CYS A 32 -10.06 11.77 21.85
C CYS A 32 -9.55 12.16 23.24
N GLY A 33 -8.55 13.04 23.36
CA GLY A 33 -7.98 13.46 24.64
C GLY A 33 -7.17 12.40 25.38
N ALA A 34 -7.07 11.17 24.85
CA ALA A 34 -6.37 10.08 25.53
C ALA A 34 -4.87 10.39 25.73
N THR A 35 -4.39 10.11 26.94
CA THR A 35 -2.97 10.22 27.29
C THR A 35 -2.23 8.94 26.87
N LEU A 36 -1.24 9.10 26.00
CA LEU A 36 -0.45 8.02 25.42
C LEU A 36 1.01 8.12 25.90
N GLN A 37 1.63 6.99 26.21
CA GLN A 37 3.04 6.94 26.58
C GLN A 37 3.88 6.93 25.30
N PHE A 38 4.67 7.99 25.10
CA PHE A 38 5.42 8.20 23.85
C PHE A 38 6.34 7.02 23.51
N ARG A 39 7.02 6.46 24.52
CA ARG A 39 7.91 5.30 24.38
C ARG A 39 7.22 4.03 23.83
N LYS A 40 5.91 3.89 24.06
CA LYS A 40 5.12 2.72 23.62
C LYS A 40 4.45 2.94 22.26
N LEU A 41 4.53 4.14 21.68
CA LEU A 41 3.89 4.45 20.42
C LEU A 41 4.78 4.02 19.25
N ARG A 42 4.16 3.39 18.25
CA ARG A 42 4.80 3.15 16.96
C ARG A 42 4.96 4.49 16.24
N LYS A 43 6.21 4.85 15.93
CA LYS A 43 6.54 6.03 15.13
C LYS A 43 6.50 5.61 13.66
N PHE A 44 5.59 6.19 12.89
CA PHE A 44 5.35 5.80 11.49
C PHE A 44 6.33 6.47 10.53
N HIS A 45 6.70 7.71 10.85
CA HIS A 45 7.66 8.48 10.08
C HIS A 45 8.50 9.29 11.06
N ARG A 46 9.80 9.43 10.75
CA ARG A 46 10.74 10.28 11.50
C ARG A 46 11.53 11.09 10.49
N THR A 47 11.60 12.39 10.70
CA THR A 47 12.34 13.34 9.84
C THR A 47 12.82 14.51 10.70
N GLU A 48 13.83 15.23 10.25
CA GLU A 48 14.29 16.47 10.89
C GLU A 48 13.59 17.72 10.31
N ILE A 49 12.85 17.55 9.21
CA ILE A 49 12.16 18.61 8.47
C ILE A 49 10.67 18.62 8.84
N LEU A 50 10.18 19.77 9.30
CA LEU A 50 8.77 19.92 9.70
C LEU A 50 7.80 19.67 8.53
N ASP A 51 8.09 20.20 7.35
CA ASP A 51 7.22 20.11 6.17
C ASP A 51 7.04 18.66 5.71
N GLU A 52 8.11 17.87 5.73
CA GLU A 52 8.06 16.44 5.42
C GLU A 52 7.20 15.67 6.44
N ALA A 53 7.30 16.03 7.73
CA ALA A 53 6.44 15.45 8.76
C ALA A 53 4.96 15.79 8.57
N ILE A 54 4.65 17.02 8.13
CA ILE A 54 3.29 17.45 7.80
C ILE A 54 2.75 16.68 6.59
N ALA A 55 3.55 16.52 5.53
CA ALA A 55 3.17 15.73 4.37
C ALA A 55 2.90 14.25 4.74
N ALA A 56 3.76 13.66 5.55
CA ALA A 56 3.58 12.30 6.08
C ALA A 56 2.32 12.18 6.95
N ARG A 57 2.01 13.17 7.80
CA ARG A 57 0.77 13.21 8.58
C ARG A 57 -0.46 13.24 7.68
N THR A 58 -0.47 14.12 6.68
CA THR A 58 -1.62 14.30 5.78
C THR A 58 -1.92 13.02 5.00
N SER A 59 -0.89 12.40 4.43
CA SER A 59 -1.03 11.13 3.71
C SER A 59 -1.54 9.99 4.62
N LEU A 60 -1.02 9.87 5.85
CA LEU A 60 -1.51 8.88 6.81
C LEU A 60 -2.95 9.16 7.26
N GLN A 61 -3.31 10.42 7.49
CA GLN A 61 -4.66 10.80 7.89
C GLN A 61 -5.68 10.50 6.78
N ALA A 62 -5.33 10.74 5.52
CA ALA A 62 -6.16 10.40 4.36
C ALA A 62 -6.35 8.89 4.23
N GLN A 63 -5.30 8.09 4.45
CA GLN A 63 -5.41 6.62 4.44
C GLN A 63 -6.34 6.10 5.54
N ILE A 64 -6.30 6.68 6.74
CA ILE A 64 -7.19 6.30 7.85
C ILE A 64 -8.65 6.64 7.55
N GLN A 65 -8.91 7.77 6.90
CA GLN A 65 -10.28 8.20 6.56
C GLN A 65 -10.84 7.45 5.34
N GLY A 66 -10.00 7.13 4.35
CA GLY A 66 -10.40 6.44 3.12
C GLY A 66 -10.38 4.91 3.21
N SER A 67 -9.92 4.33 4.33
CA SER A 67 -9.88 2.88 4.52
C SER A 67 -10.88 2.45 5.58
N ASP A 68 -11.77 1.51 5.26
CA ASP A 68 -12.63 0.83 6.23
C ASP A 68 -11.81 0.33 7.42
N SER A 69 -12.35 0.44 8.64
CA SER A 69 -11.71 0.20 9.94
C SER A 69 -10.87 -1.10 10.05
N LYS A 70 -11.12 -2.09 9.19
CA LYS A 70 -10.35 -3.34 9.09
C LYS A 70 -8.94 -3.14 8.50
N LYS A 71 -8.74 -2.20 7.58
CA LYS A 71 -7.43 -1.91 6.92
C LYS A 71 -6.46 -1.11 7.80
N VAL A 72 -6.97 -0.27 8.71
CA VAL A 72 -6.12 0.48 9.66
C VAL A 72 -5.32 -0.48 10.55
N SER A 73 -5.92 -1.63 10.90
CA SER A 73 -5.26 -2.73 11.61
C SER A 73 -4.13 -3.37 10.82
N GLN A 74 -4.28 -3.49 9.49
CA GLN A 74 -3.26 -4.04 8.60
C GLN A 74 -2.07 -3.09 8.43
N ILE A 75 -2.31 -1.78 8.33
CA ILE A 75 -1.22 -0.77 8.30
C ILE A 75 -0.41 -0.79 9.61
N LEU A 76 -1.07 -1.09 10.74
CA LEU A 76 -0.43 -1.28 12.03
C LEU A 76 0.39 -2.58 12.15
N SER A 77 0.15 -3.59 11.30
CA SER A 77 0.83 -4.88 11.33
C SER A 77 1.86 -5.07 10.21
N ASP A 78 1.75 -4.37 9.08
CA ASP A 78 2.72 -4.50 8.01
C ASP A 78 4.04 -3.79 8.34
N ALA A 79 5.05 -4.63 8.56
CA ALA A 79 6.45 -4.31 8.70
C ALA A 79 7.07 -4.20 7.31
N SER A 80 7.10 -2.99 6.75
CA SER A 80 8.05 -2.59 5.69
C SER A 80 8.01 -1.08 5.58
N VAL A 81 8.81 -0.43 6.42
CA VAL A 81 9.25 0.95 6.23
C VAL A 81 10.36 0.89 5.20
N ASP A 82 10.05 1.22 3.94
CA ASP A 82 11.07 1.63 2.99
C ASP A 82 10.52 2.76 2.11
N GLN A 83 11.13 3.93 2.29
CA GLN A 83 11.10 5.15 1.46
C GLN A 83 9.73 5.73 1.07
N LEU A 84 9.36 6.85 1.71
CA LEU A 84 8.44 7.84 1.15
C LEU A 84 9.25 8.92 0.42
N GLN A 85 9.47 8.74 -0.88
CA GLN A 85 9.64 9.86 -1.80
C GLN A 85 8.25 10.38 -2.22
N PRO A 86 8.08 11.69 -2.46
CA PRO A 86 6.85 12.23 -3.01
C PRO A 86 6.79 11.89 -4.50
N SER A 87 6.25 10.73 -4.85
CA SER A 87 5.83 10.41 -6.21
C SER A 87 4.32 10.63 -6.39
N PRO A 88 3.85 10.96 -7.61
CA PRO A 88 2.42 11.13 -7.95
C PRO A 88 1.60 9.89 -7.56
N PRO A 89 0.25 9.95 -7.50
CA PRO A 89 -0.58 8.93 -6.86
C PRO A 89 -0.53 7.61 -7.62
N THR A 90 0.51 6.81 -7.39
CA THR A 90 0.63 5.44 -7.86
C THR A 90 -0.05 4.55 -6.83
N GLN A 91 -1.16 3.98 -7.29
CA GLN A 91 -1.94 2.98 -6.59
C GLN A 91 -1.04 1.80 -6.22
N LYS A 92 -0.53 1.75 -4.99
CA LYS A 92 0.04 0.53 -4.42
C LYS A 92 -1.09 -0.47 -4.20
N LYS A 93 -1.43 -1.23 -5.23
CA LYS A 93 -2.02 -2.56 -5.06
C LYS A 93 -0.89 -3.54 -5.27
N SER A 94 -0.56 -4.33 -4.26
CA SER A 94 0.13 -5.61 -4.45
C SER A 94 -0.80 -6.54 -5.23
N ALA A 95 -0.97 -6.25 -6.51
CA ALA A 95 -1.68 -7.14 -7.40
C ALA A 95 -0.69 -8.28 -7.67
N ASN A 96 -0.88 -9.41 -6.99
CA ASN A 96 -0.21 -10.65 -7.39
C ASN A 96 -0.33 -10.79 -8.92
N PRO A 97 0.72 -11.19 -9.64
CA PRO A 97 0.70 -11.26 -11.10
C PRO A 97 -0.47 -12.12 -11.60
N SER A 98 -0.81 -13.20 -10.89
CA SER A 98 -1.99 -14.02 -11.18
C SER A 98 -3.31 -13.23 -11.11
N LYS A 99 -3.50 -12.40 -10.08
CA LYS A 99 -4.70 -11.56 -9.94
C LYS A 99 -4.76 -10.49 -11.01
N TYR A 100 -3.62 -9.94 -11.40
CA TYR A 100 -3.54 -8.97 -12.49
C TYR A 100 -4.02 -9.58 -13.80
N ILE A 101 -3.52 -10.78 -14.14
CA ILE A 101 -3.90 -11.50 -15.36
C ILE A 101 -5.41 -11.81 -15.38
N ILE A 102 -5.96 -12.29 -14.26
CA ILE A 102 -7.41 -12.56 -14.14
C ILE A 102 -8.23 -11.28 -14.35
N ASN A 103 -7.88 -10.18 -13.66
CA ASN A 103 -8.59 -8.90 -13.82
C ASN A 103 -8.48 -8.32 -15.23
N ALA A 104 -7.34 -8.53 -15.90
CA ALA A 104 -7.19 -8.11 -17.28
C ALA A 104 -8.16 -8.90 -18.18
N LEU A 105 -8.20 -10.23 -18.04
CA LEU A 105 -9.08 -11.12 -18.80
C LEU A 105 -10.57 -10.94 -18.47
N GLU A 106 -10.92 -10.51 -17.26
CA GLU A 106 -12.32 -10.15 -16.92
C GLU A 106 -12.76 -8.88 -17.65
N LYS A 107 -11.85 -7.92 -17.84
CA LYS A 107 -12.14 -6.67 -18.55
C LYS A 107 -12.16 -6.83 -20.07
N GLN A 108 -11.40 -7.78 -20.60
CA GLN A 108 -11.33 -8.07 -22.02
C GLN A 108 -11.55 -9.56 -22.25
N GLU A 109 -12.67 -9.93 -22.87
CA GLU A 109 -13.04 -11.32 -23.14
C GLU A 109 -11.96 -12.14 -23.86
N LYS A 110 -11.07 -11.48 -24.61
CA LYS A 110 -9.93 -12.08 -25.31
C LYS A 110 -8.74 -11.12 -25.28
N ILE A 111 -7.63 -11.56 -24.70
CA ILE A 111 -6.37 -10.81 -24.68
C ILE A 111 -5.30 -11.56 -25.47
N GLN A 112 -4.50 -10.83 -26.26
CA GLN A 112 -3.30 -11.40 -26.86
C GLN A 112 -2.16 -11.47 -25.85
N ILE A 113 -1.35 -12.53 -25.90
CA ILE A 113 -0.20 -12.72 -25.02
C ILE A 113 0.73 -11.49 -25.05
N ARG A 114 1.01 -10.94 -26.24
CA ARG A 114 1.84 -9.73 -26.40
C ARG A 114 1.25 -8.52 -25.69
N GLN A 115 -0.06 -8.32 -25.81
CA GLN A 115 -0.76 -7.22 -25.19
C GLN A 115 -0.81 -7.36 -23.66
N LEU A 116 -0.97 -8.59 -23.15
CA LEU A 116 -0.90 -8.88 -21.73
C LEU A 116 0.46 -8.49 -21.14
N PHE A 117 1.56 -8.87 -21.81
CA PHE A 117 2.91 -8.50 -21.36
C PHE A 117 3.12 -6.98 -21.37
N GLN A 118 2.67 -6.29 -22.42
CA GLN A 118 2.76 -4.83 -22.51
C GLN A 118 2.03 -4.13 -21.36
N MET A 119 0.76 -4.49 -21.15
CA MET A 119 -0.06 -3.91 -20.07
C MET A 119 0.56 -4.14 -18.69
N ALA A 120 1.26 -5.25 -18.54
CA ALA A 120 1.83 -5.62 -17.27
C ALA A 120 3.22 -5.02 -17.03
N GLU A 121 4.01 -4.79 -18.08
CA GLU A 121 5.19 -3.93 -18.03
C GLU A 121 4.80 -2.49 -17.66
N ASP A 122 3.74 -1.97 -18.27
CA ASP A 122 3.18 -0.65 -17.94
C ASP A 122 2.68 -0.58 -16.48
N ALA A 123 2.27 -1.73 -15.93
CA ALA A 123 1.89 -1.88 -14.52
C ALA A 123 3.07 -2.17 -13.58
N GLY A 124 4.30 -2.28 -14.09
CA GLY A 124 5.53 -2.48 -13.30
C GLY A 124 5.85 -3.93 -12.95
N PHE A 125 5.32 -4.91 -13.68
CA PHE A 125 5.64 -6.32 -13.49
C PHE A 125 6.78 -6.79 -14.40
N GLU A 126 7.67 -7.60 -13.86
CA GLU A 126 8.71 -8.29 -14.63
C GLU A 126 8.11 -9.41 -15.50
N ARG A 127 8.61 -9.54 -16.73
CA ARG A 127 8.19 -10.57 -17.70
C ARG A 127 8.23 -11.98 -17.11
N GLU A 128 9.32 -12.33 -16.42
CA GLU A 128 9.50 -13.68 -15.85
C GLU A 128 8.44 -14.04 -14.81
N LYS A 129 8.04 -13.08 -13.98
CA LYS A 129 7.02 -13.29 -12.94
C LYS A 129 5.65 -13.51 -13.56
N ILE A 130 5.37 -12.82 -14.66
CA ILE A 130 4.10 -12.95 -15.39
C ILE A 130 4.03 -14.24 -16.15
N GLU A 131 5.11 -14.64 -16.81
CA GLU A 131 5.18 -15.91 -17.50
C GLU A 131 4.94 -17.08 -16.55
N LYS A 132 5.61 -17.09 -15.38
CA LYS A 132 5.35 -18.08 -14.32
C LYS A 132 3.91 -18.06 -13.84
N ALA A 133 3.34 -16.88 -13.62
CA ALA A 133 1.95 -16.76 -13.17
C ALA A 133 0.95 -17.28 -14.22
N LEU A 134 1.21 -17.00 -15.49
CA LEU A 134 0.40 -17.44 -16.63
C LEU A 134 0.48 -18.97 -16.78
N GLN A 135 1.67 -19.54 -16.60
CA GLN A 135 1.87 -20.98 -16.60
C GLN A 135 1.16 -21.66 -15.43
N ASN A 136 1.20 -21.06 -14.23
CA ASN A 136 0.46 -21.54 -13.08
C ASN A 136 -1.06 -21.49 -13.30
N LEU A 137 -1.58 -20.39 -13.88
CA LEU A 137 -3.01 -20.23 -14.19
C LEU A 137 -3.50 -21.22 -15.26
N LYS A 138 -2.63 -21.53 -16.23
CA LYS A 138 -2.92 -22.57 -17.23
C LYS A 138 -2.94 -23.96 -16.59
N ASN A 139 -2.06 -24.21 -15.61
CA ASN A 139 -2.01 -25.48 -14.89
C ASN A 139 -3.18 -25.64 -13.90
N SER A 140 -3.65 -24.55 -13.27
CA SER A 140 -4.83 -24.57 -12.40
C SER A 140 -6.15 -24.68 -13.15
N GLY A 141 -6.14 -24.41 -14.47
CA GLY A 141 -7.34 -24.42 -15.30
C GLY A 141 -8.14 -23.13 -15.25
N ASP A 142 -7.62 -22.05 -14.64
CA ASP A 142 -8.29 -20.76 -14.56
C ASP A 142 -8.35 -20.04 -15.92
N ILE A 143 -7.40 -20.35 -16.82
CA ILE A 143 -7.32 -19.77 -18.16
C ILE A 143 -7.10 -20.84 -19.22
N TYR A 144 -7.70 -20.64 -20.40
CA TYR A 144 -7.48 -21.47 -21.58
C TYR A 144 -7.09 -20.66 -22.81
N THR A 145 -6.58 -21.36 -23.82
CA THR A 145 -6.04 -20.76 -25.04
C THR A 145 -6.94 -21.15 -26.23
N PRO A 146 -7.96 -20.34 -26.59
CA PRO A 146 -8.89 -20.66 -27.68
C PRO A 146 -8.25 -20.67 -29.08
N GLY A 147 -7.09 -20.04 -29.25
CA GLY A 147 -6.34 -20.00 -30.50
C GLY A 147 -4.89 -19.58 -30.30
N LYS A 148 -4.01 -19.83 -31.28
CA LYS A 148 -2.58 -19.52 -31.19
C LYS A 148 -2.35 -18.04 -30.85
N GLY A 149 -1.98 -17.75 -29.60
CA GLY A 149 -1.63 -16.41 -29.13
C GLY A 149 -2.72 -15.66 -28.35
N TYR A 150 -3.87 -16.26 -28.07
CA TYR A 150 -4.97 -15.64 -27.31
C TYR A 150 -5.24 -16.35 -25.98
N LEU A 151 -5.54 -15.56 -24.94
CA LEU A 151 -5.88 -16.04 -23.61
C LEU A 151 -7.33 -15.64 -23.28
N LYS A 152 -8.04 -16.57 -22.64
CA LYS A 152 -9.41 -16.38 -22.15
C LYS A 152 -9.58 -17.06 -20.79
N LEU A 153 -10.42 -16.50 -19.93
CA LEU A 153 -10.84 -17.14 -18.67
C LEU A 153 -11.70 -18.36 -18.98
N ALA A 154 -11.45 -19.46 -18.25
CA ALA A 154 -12.21 -20.70 -18.33
C ALA A 154 -13.66 -20.53 -17.86
#